data_AF-A0A1C5VQ37-F1
#
_entry.id   AF-A0A1C5VQ37-F1
#
_cell.length_a   1.000
_cell.length_b   1.000
_cell.length_c   1.000
_cell.angle_alpha   90.00
_cell.angle_beta   90.00
_cell.angle_gamma   90.00
#
_symmetry.space_group_name_H-M   'P 1'
#
loop_
_entity.id
_entity.type
_entity.pdbx_description
1 polymer ?
#
loop_
_entity_poly.entity_id
_entity_poly.type
_entity_poly.pdbx_seq_one_letter_code
_entity_poly.pdbx_strand_id
1 'polypeptide(L)'
;MLSHSYMKTYRRQKGKIAELALGYGGSVGALKAMGAIDMGLTEDELPTLVDAWRQSNPHIIQFWWDVDHAVTEAVKYKHTTTEYGLTFSCRSGMLFITLPSGRNLAYVKPKFGTNKFGGTCITYEGIGPTKKWERLDSYGPKFVENIVQATSRDILLYAMKTLRNCSIVMHIHDEVVIEADPPHVLGCCL
;
A
#
# COMPACT_ATOMS: atom_id res chain seq x y z
N MET A 1 3.36 -39.37 0.69
CA MET A 1 4.58 -38.56 0.49
C MET A 1 4.16 -37.27 -0.21
N LEU A 2 3.90 -36.18 0.54
CA LEU A 2 3.57 -34.88 -0.07
C LEU A 2 4.82 -34.41 -0.85
N SER A 3 4.68 -34.16 -2.15
CA SER A 3 5.82 -33.83 -3.01
C SER A 3 6.45 -32.49 -2.61
N HIS A 4 7.76 -32.39 -2.76
CA HIS A 4 8.54 -31.20 -2.41
C HIS A 4 8.04 -29.91 -3.09
N SER A 5 7.46 -30.01 -4.30
CA SER A 5 6.83 -28.88 -5.01
C SER A 5 5.54 -28.38 -4.35
N TYR A 6 4.73 -29.28 -3.78
CA TYR A 6 3.51 -28.94 -3.05
C TYR A 6 3.85 -28.14 -1.79
N MET A 7 4.85 -28.59 -1.03
CA MET A 7 5.31 -27.91 0.19
C MET A 7 5.89 -26.52 -0.09
N LYS A 8 6.60 -26.35 -1.21
CA LYS A 8 7.13 -25.03 -1.63
C LYS A 8 6.01 -24.06 -1.99
N THR A 9 5.01 -24.52 -2.74
CA THR A 9 3.85 -23.72 -3.14
C THR A 9 3.01 -23.30 -1.93
N TYR A 10 2.79 -24.25 -1.00
CA TYR A 10 2.07 -24.02 0.24
C TYR A 10 2.74 -22.98 1.14
N ARG A 11 4.06 -23.09 1.35
CA ARG A 11 4.83 -22.09 2.14
C ARG A 11 4.84 -20.71 1.48
N ARG A 12 4.94 -20.65 0.15
CA ARG A 12 4.86 -19.39 -0.61
C ARG A 12 3.51 -18.70 -0.41
N GLN A 13 2.41 -19.45 -0.38
CA GLN A 13 1.08 -18.89 -0.22
C GLN A 13 0.87 -18.31 1.19
N LYS A 14 1.32 -19.02 2.23
CA LYS A 14 1.33 -18.50 3.61
C LYS A 14 2.18 -17.23 3.75
N GLY A 15 3.40 -17.24 3.19
CA GLY A 15 4.28 -16.05 3.18
C GLY A 15 3.66 -14.87 2.44
N LYS A 16 3.00 -15.10 1.30
CA LYS A 16 2.31 -14.05 0.54
C LYS A 16 1.18 -13.39 1.34
N ILE A 17 0.36 -14.17 2.05
CA ILE A 17 -0.71 -13.61 2.88
C ILE A 17 -0.16 -12.79 4.03
N ALA A 18 0.91 -13.26 4.68
CA ALA A 18 1.57 -12.48 5.71
C ALA A 18 2.07 -11.14 5.16
N GLU A 19 2.72 -11.15 3.99
CA GLU A 19 3.20 -9.93 3.36
C GLU A 19 2.07 -8.94 3.01
N LEU A 20 1.00 -9.43 2.38
CA LEU A 20 -0.14 -8.60 1.99
C LEU A 20 -0.94 -8.09 3.19
N ALA A 21 -1.10 -8.90 4.23
CA ALA A 21 -1.83 -8.52 5.44
C ALA A 21 -1.05 -7.56 6.31
N LEU A 22 0.25 -7.82 6.47
CA LEU A 22 1.05 -7.15 7.49
C LEU A 22 1.82 -5.96 6.93
N GLY A 23 2.15 -5.97 5.62
CA GLY A 23 2.91 -4.93 4.92
C GLY A 23 2.34 -3.51 5.00
N TYR A 24 1.06 -3.36 5.36
CA TYR A 24 0.40 -2.07 5.57
C TYR A 24 -0.31 -1.99 6.93
N GLY A 25 0.30 -2.57 7.96
CA GLY A 25 -0.13 -2.40 9.36
C GLY A 25 -1.31 -3.28 9.78
N GLY A 26 -1.72 -4.25 8.96
CA GLY A 26 -2.69 -5.25 9.37
C GLY A 26 -2.16 -6.12 10.52
N SER A 27 -3.10 -6.77 11.19
CA SER A 27 -2.84 -7.63 12.36
C SER A 27 -3.70 -8.90 12.24
N VAL A 28 -3.95 -9.59 13.34
CA VAL A 28 -4.76 -10.81 13.44
C VAL A 28 -6.06 -10.73 12.62
N GLY A 29 -6.81 -9.62 12.73
CA GLY A 29 -8.05 -9.43 11.98
C GLY A 29 -7.85 -9.41 10.45
N ALA A 30 -6.76 -8.81 9.97
CA ALA A 30 -6.44 -8.77 8.54
C ALA A 30 -6.02 -10.18 8.04
N LEU A 31 -5.22 -10.90 8.82
CA LEU A 31 -4.86 -12.29 8.53
C LEU A 31 -6.10 -13.19 8.43
N LYS A 32 -7.03 -13.08 9.39
CA LYS A 32 -8.30 -13.82 9.36
C LYS A 32 -9.10 -13.48 8.10
N ALA A 33 -9.24 -12.19 7.77
CA ALA A 33 -9.96 -11.74 6.58
C ALA A 33 -9.35 -12.23 5.25
N MET A 34 -8.05 -12.53 5.22
CA MET A 34 -7.37 -13.11 4.06
C MET A 34 -7.35 -14.64 4.04
N GLY A 35 -8.13 -15.30 4.91
CA GLY A 35 -8.25 -16.76 4.93
C GLY A 35 -7.09 -17.49 5.60
N ALA A 36 -6.36 -16.84 6.51
CA ALA A 36 -5.25 -17.49 7.23
C ALA A 36 -5.69 -18.78 7.95
N ILE A 37 -6.90 -18.79 8.52
CA ILE A 37 -7.49 -19.95 9.21
C ILE A 37 -7.79 -21.08 8.22
N ASP A 38 -8.40 -20.75 7.08
CA ASP A 38 -8.72 -21.72 6.01
C ASP A 38 -7.46 -22.38 5.43
N MET A 39 -6.30 -21.73 5.57
CA MET A 39 -5.00 -22.27 5.15
C MET A 39 -4.28 -23.10 6.23
N GLY A 40 -4.96 -23.37 7.35
CA GLY A 40 -4.42 -24.16 8.45
C GLY A 40 -3.40 -23.40 9.29
N LEU A 41 -3.66 -22.13 9.59
CA LEU A 41 -3.09 -21.45 10.76
C LEU A 41 -4.16 -21.44 11.85
N THR A 42 -3.75 -21.63 13.10
CA THR A 42 -4.66 -21.54 14.25
C THR A 42 -4.76 -20.09 14.72
N GLU A 43 -5.84 -19.75 15.44
CA GLU A 43 -6.02 -18.38 15.93
C GLU A 43 -4.90 -17.94 16.88
N ASP A 44 -4.42 -18.86 17.72
CA ASP A 44 -3.36 -18.61 18.71
C ASP A 44 -1.99 -18.38 18.07
N GLU A 45 -1.78 -18.85 16.84
CA GLU A 45 -0.54 -18.63 16.09
C GLU A 45 -0.47 -17.25 15.42
N LEU A 46 -1.61 -16.61 15.18
CA LEU A 46 -1.67 -15.35 14.43
C LEU A 46 -0.93 -14.20 15.11
N PRO A 47 -1.06 -13.95 16.43
CA PRO A 47 -0.30 -12.90 17.11
C PRO A 47 1.21 -13.10 16.96
N THR A 48 1.69 -14.32 17.19
CA THR A 48 3.11 -14.67 17.07
C THR A 48 3.62 -14.45 15.64
N LEU A 49 2.80 -14.76 14.63
CA LEU A 49 3.14 -14.49 13.23
C LEU A 49 3.25 -12.98 12.94
N VAL A 50 2.32 -12.17 13.48
CA VAL A 50 2.38 -10.70 13.36
C VAL A 50 3.69 -10.18 13.93
N ASP A 51 4.04 -10.60 15.15
CA ASP A 51 5.25 -10.14 15.83
C ASP A 51 6.52 -10.61 15.12
N ALA A 52 6.56 -11.87 14.67
CA ALA A 52 7.69 -12.41 13.92
C ALA A 52 7.90 -11.69 12.58
N TRP A 53 6.82 -11.42 11.84
CA TRP A 53 6.90 -10.66 10.59
C TRP A 53 7.43 -9.25 10.85
N ARG A 54 6.94 -8.59 11.91
CA ARG A 54 7.38 -7.24 12.27
C ARG A 54 8.87 -7.19 12.63
N GLN A 55 9.33 -8.14 13.45
CA GLN A 55 10.74 -8.26 13.82
C GLN A 55 11.63 -8.53 12.60
N SER A 56 11.12 -9.27 11.62
CA SER A 56 11.84 -9.59 10.38
C SER A 56 11.86 -8.43 9.38
N ASN A 57 10.95 -7.46 9.50
CA ASN A 57 10.79 -6.35 8.55
C ASN A 57 10.89 -4.97 9.23
N PRO A 58 11.97 -4.68 9.98
CA PRO A 58 12.07 -3.46 10.77
C PRO A 58 12.06 -2.19 9.90
N HIS A 59 12.61 -2.24 8.69
CA HIS A 59 12.64 -1.08 7.78
C HIS A 59 11.26 -0.74 7.22
N ILE A 60 10.38 -1.72 7.01
CA ILE A 60 9.01 -1.47 6.57
C ILE A 60 8.22 -0.78 7.69
N ILE A 61 8.40 -1.25 8.93
CA ILE A 61 7.79 -0.62 10.11
C ILE A 61 8.30 0.80 10.31
N GLN A 62 9.61 0.99 10.19
CA GLN A 62 10.21 2.32 10.30
C GLN A 62 9.60 3.27 9.28
N PHE A 63 9.49 2.83 8.02
CA PHE A 63 8.87 3.64 6.97
C PHE A 63 7.42 4.03 7.28
N TRP A 64 6.62 3.13 7.89
CA TRP A 64 5.27 3.49 8.33
C TRP A 64 5.26 4.63 9.34
N TRP A 65 6.13 4.58 10.33
CA TRP A 65 6.16 5.56 11.42
C TRP A 65 6.82 6.88 11.01
N ASP A 66 7.80 6.83 10.11
CA ASP A 66 8.38 8.03 9.50
C ASP A 66 7.31 8.80 8.71
N VAL A 67 6.51 8.08 7.91
CA VAL A 67 5.38 8.68 7.19
C VAL A 67 4.31 9.21 8.16
N ASP A 68 3.98 8.48 9.22
CA ASP A 68 3.03 8.95 10.24
C ASP A 68 3.51 10.25 10.91
N HIS A 69 4.78 10.30 11.27
CA HIS A 69 5.42 11.47 11.86
C HIS A 69 5.43 12.65 10.88
N ALA A 70 5.87 12.45 9.63
CA ALA A 70 5.93 13.50 8.62
C ALA A 70 4.53 14.08 8.30
N VAL A 71 3.51 13.23 8.21
CA VAL A 71 2.12 13.67 8.05
C VAL A 71 1.65 14.46 9.27
N THR A 72 1.95 13.98 10.47
CA THR A 72 1.58 14.63 11.73
C THR A 72 2.20 16.03 11.83
N GLU A 73 3.50 16.16 11.55
CA GLU A 73 4.22 17.44 11.53
C GLU A 73 3.59 18.41 10.51
N ALA A 74 3.33 17.93 9.29
CA ALA A 74 2.72 18.73 8.25
C ALA A 74 1.31 19.22 8.64
N VAL A 75 0.49 18.37 9.27
CA VAL A 75 -0.86 18.75 9.70
C VAL A 75 -0.83 19.68 10.91
N LYS A 76 0.03 19.43 11.89
CA LYS A 76 0.09 20.16 13.17
C LYS A 76 0.75 21.52 13.03
N TYR A 77 1.96 21.55 12.48
CA TYR A 77 2.80 22.75 12.45
C TYR A 77 2.77 23.45 11.10
N LYS A 78 2.09 22.87 10.10
CA LYS A 78 2.06 23.39 8.71
C LYS A 78 3.44 23.47 8.08
N HIS A 79 4.39 22.69 8.58
CA HIS A 79 5.71 22.55 8.00
C HIS A 79 5.65 21.68 6.75
N THR A 80 6.57 21.95 5.83
CA THR A 80 6.84 21.03 4.73
C THR A 80 8.02 20.17 5.13
N THR A 81 7.84 18.85 5.08
CA THR A 81 8.90 17.87 5.35
C THR A 81 9.14 17.04 4.11
N THR A 82 10.37 16.57 3.93
CA THR A 82 10.76 15.73 2.80
C THR A 82 11.55 14.54 3.33
N GLU A 83 11.11 13.33 2.96
CA GLU A 83 11.70 12.09 3.42
C GLU A 83 11.46 10.99 2.39
N TYR A 84 12.44 10.11 2.13
CA TYR A 84 12.32 9.03 1.13
C TYR A 84 11.91 9.50 -0.28
N GLY A 85 12.23 10.73 -0.66
CA GLY A 85 11.79 11.34 -1.92
C GLY A 85 10.31 11.76 -1.95
N LEU A 86 9.60 11.64 -0.83
CA LEU A 86 8.24 12.12 -0.61
C LEU A 86 8.30 13.52 -0.01
N THR A 87 7.38 14.40 -0.40
CA THR A 87 7.21 15.71 0.24
C THR A 87 5.82 15.82 0.85
N PHE A 88 5.77 16.12 2.15
CA PHE A 88 4.54 16.27 2.92
C PHE A 88 4.31 17.75 3.17
N SER A 89 3.15 18.26 2.81
CA SER A 89 2.82 19.67 3.04
C SER A 89 1.34 19.85 3.34
N CYS A 90 1.01 20.77 4.24
CA CYS A 90 -0.38 21.14 4.48
C CYS A 90 -0.61 22.60 4.09
N ARG A 91 -1.38 22.83 3.03
CA ARG A 91 -1.67 24.16 2.49
C ARG A 91 -3.14 24.26 2.07
N SER A 92 -3.73 25.44 2.23
CA SER A 92 -5.12 25.73 1.82
C SER A 92 -6.15 24.70 2.32
N GLY A 93 -5.97 24.19 3.55
CA GLY A 93 -6.88 23.20 4.13
C GLY A 93 -6.76 21.79 3.53
N MET A 94 -5.67 21.49 2.82
CA MET A 94 -5.39 20.17 2.25
C MET A 94 -4.02 19.69 2.70
N LEU A 95 -3.90 18.39 3.00
CA LEU A 95 -2.62 17.71 3.11
C LEU A 95 -2.27 17.13 1.74
N PHE A 96 -1.04 17.38 1.30
CA PHE A 96 -0.47 16.79 0.11
C PHE A 96 0.71 15.90 0.48
N ILE A 97 0.75 14.72 -0.13
CA ILE A 97 1.92 13.86 -0.20
C ILE A 97 2.36 13.83 -1.66
N THR A 98 3.45 14.53 -1.97
CA THR A 98 4.03 14.57 -3.31
C THR A 98 4.98 13.40 -3.48
N LEU A 99 4.74 12.58 -4.49
CA LEU A 99 5.56 11.44 -4.86
C LEU A 99 6.81 11.88 -5.65
N PRO A 100 7.84 11.03 -5.79
CA PRO A 100 9.02 11.35 -6.61
C PRO A 100 8.70 11.68 -8.07
N SER A 101 7.58 11.17 -8.59
CA SER A 101 7.04 11.49 -9.92
C SER A 101 6.49 12.92 -10.07
N GLY A 102 6.36 13.66 -8.96
CA GLY A 102 5.67 14.96 -8.88
C GLY A 102 4.15 14.86 -8.68
N ARG A 103 3.58 13.64 -8.70
CA ARG A 103 2.15 13.42 -8.44
C ARG A 103 1.81 13.75 -6.98
N ASN A 104 0.66 14.39 -6.76
CA ASN A 104 0.14 14.69 -5.42
C ASN A 104 -0.97 13.72 -5.01
N LEU A 105 -0.84 13.10 -3.84
CA LEU A 105 -1.95 12.51 -3.10
C LEU A 105 -2.54 13.57 -2.18
N ALA A 106 -3.84 13.80 -2.28
CA ALA A 106 -4.52 14.92 -1.64
C ALA A 106 -5.56 14.46 -0.61
N TYR A 107 -5.46 15.00 0.61
CA TYR A 107 -6.35 14.68 1.73
C TYR A 107 -7.04 15.97 2.20
N VAL A 108 -8.37 15.98 2.16
CA VAL A 108 -9.19 17.19 2.38
C VAL A 108 -9.41 17.45 3.86
N LYS A 109 -9.20 18.70 4.30
CA LYS A 109 -9.40 19.17 5.68
C LYS A 109 -8.82 18.22 6.75
N PRO A 110 -7.50 17.95 6.68
CA PRO A 110 -6.83 17.06 7.60
C PRO A 110 -6.83 17.67 9.02
N LYS A 111 -7.14 16.87 10.03
CA LYS A 111 -7.05 17.29 11.44
C LYS A 111 -6.85 16.08 12.35
N PHE A 112 -6.37 16.34 13.56
CA PHE A 112 -6.32 15.34 14.61
C PHE A 112 -7.73 14.86 14.98
N GLY A 113 -7.87 13.55 15.13
CA GLY A 113 -9.07 12.92 15.65
C GLY A 113 -8.70 11.72 16.50
N THR A 114 -9.72 10.92 16.80
CA THR A 114 -9.58 9.70 17.59
C THR A 114 -9.97 8.53 16.70
N ASN A 115 -9.10 7.53 16.63
CA ASN A 115 -9.40 6.29 15.90
C ASN A 115 -10.43 5.45 16.68
N LYS A 116 -10.93 4.39 16.05
CA LYS A 116 -11.90 3.46 16.67
C LYS A 116 -11.40 2.75 17.93
N PHE A 117 -10.11 2.82 18.24
CA PHE A 117 -9.47 2.23 19.41
C PHE A 117 -9.13 3.27 20.50
N GLY A 118 -9.58 4.51 20.37
CA GLY A 118 -9.32 5.58 21.33
C GLY A 118 -7.96 6.27 21.20
N GLY A 119 -7.13 5.86 20.24
CA GLY A 119 -5.83 6.47 19.96
C GLY A 119 -5.95 7.74 19.12
N THR A 120 -4.99 8.66 19.26
CA THR A 120 -4.91 9.85 18.39
C THR A 120 -4.55 9.42 16.96
N CYS A 121 -5.21 10.00 15.96
CA CYS A 121 -4.93 9.75 14.55
C CYS A 121 -5.15 10.99 13.69
N ILE A 122 -4.74 10.92 12.42
CA ILE A 122 -5.07 11.94 11.43
C ILE A 122 -6.37 11.55 10.72
N THR A 123 -7.29 12.50 10.64
CA THR A 123 -8.57 12.33 9.93
C THR A 123 -8.69 13.32 8.79
N TYR A 124 -9.37 12.92 7.71
CA TYR A 124 -9.65 13.78 6.55
C TYR A 124 -11.06 13.52 6.03
N GLU A 125 -11.55 14.42 5.19
CA GLU A 125 -12.84 14.29 4.51
C GLU A 125 -12.69 13.56 3.19
N GLY A 126 -13.57 12.59 2.92
CA GLY A 126 -13.53 11.80 1.69
C GLY A 126 -14.76 10.90 1.54
N ILE A 127 -14.78 10.11 0.46
CA ILE A 127 -15.85 9.16 0.20
C ILE A 127 -15.56 7.87 0.98
N GLY A 128 -16.44 7.55 1.91
CA GLY A 128 -16.34 6.33 2.70
C GLY A 128 -16.92 5.08 2.03
N PRO A 129 -16.89 3.93 2.74
CA PRO A 129 -17.47 2.67 2.25
C PRO A 129 -18.97 2.78 1.92
N THR A 130 -19.68 3.67 2.60
CA THR A 130 -21.11 3.96 2.36
C THR A 130 -21.36 4.81 1.11
N LYS A 131 -20.30 5.16 0.35
CA LYS A 131 -20.31 6.10 -0.78
C LYS A 131 -20.80 7.50 -0.43
N LYS A 132 -20.79 7.86 0.86
CA LYS A 132 -21.12 9.20 1.34
C LYS A 132 -19.84 9.97 1.70
N TRP A 133 -19.94 11.29 1.64
CA TRP A 133 -18.90 12.17 2.16
C TRP A 133 -18.87 12.07 3.68
N GLU A 134 -17.77 11.59 4.23
CA GLU A 134 -17.61 11.40 5.66
C GLU A 134 -16.18 11.71 6.08
N ARG A 135 -15.94 11.68 7.39
CA ARG A 135 -14.61 11.86 7.96
C ARG A 135 -13.98 10.51 8.18
N LEU A 136 -12.89 10.26 7.47
CA LEU A 136 -12.13 9.02 7.48
C LEU A 136 -10.93 9.17 8.40
N ASP A 137 -10.62 8.12 9.15
CA ASP A 137 -9.38 8.01 9.91
C ASP A 137 -8.26 7.39 9.06
N SER A 138 -7.03 7.76 9.40
CA SER A 138 -5.81 7.25 8.77
C SER A 138 -4.64 7.32 9.73
N TYR A 139 -3.61 6.57 9.39
CA TYR A 139 -2.40 6.34 10.17
C TYR A 139 -1.29 5.93 9.19
N GLY A 140 -0.03 6.02 9.61
CA GLY A 140 1.16 5.79 8.78
C GLY A 140 1.03 4.67 7.75
N PRO A 141 0.77 3.42 8.16
CA PRO A 141 0.62 2.29 7.23
C PRO A 141 -0.43 2.48 6.13
N LYS A 142 -1.58 3.14 6.41
CA LYS A 142 -2.62 3.43 5.40
C LYS A 142 -2.20 4.55 4.43
N PHE A 143 -1.39 5.51 4.89
CA PHE A 143 -0.76 6.48 3.99
C PHE A 143 0.29 5.79 3.11
N VAL A 144 1.12 4.92 3.70
CA VAL A 144 2.13 4.12 2.98
C VAL A 144 1.48 3.25 1.90
N GLU A 145 0.35 2.60 2.18
CA GLU A 145 -0.39 1.84 1.17
C GLU A 145 -0.74 2.71 -0.05
N ASN A 146 -1.30 3.91 0.18
CA ASN A 146 -1.64 4.83 -0.91
C ASN A 146 -0.41 5.31 -1.67
N ILE A 147 0.70 5.59 -0.97
CA ILE A 147 1.98 6.00 -1.56
C ILE A 147 2.52 4.91 -2.48
N VAL A 148 2.58 3.66 -2.00
CA VAL A 148 3.11 2.54 -2.77
C VAL A 148 2.22 2.25 -3.98
N GLN A 149 0.90 2.17 -3.81
CA GLN A 149 -0.03 1.95 -4.92
C GLN A 149 0.07 3.05 -5.99
N ALA A 150 0.16 4.32 -5.58
CA ALA A 150 0.29 5.43 -6.51
C ALA A 150 1.64 5.43 -7.23
N THR A 151 2.73 5.10 -6.52
CA THR A 151 4.07 4.96 -7.12
C THR A 151 4.11 3.83 -8.14
N SER A 152 3.55 2.66 -7.82
CA SER A 152 3.42 1.55 -8.77
C SER A 152 2.62 1.94 -10.01
N ARG A 153 1.54 2.72 -9.84
CA ARG A 153 0.77 3.24 -10.97
C ARG A 153 1.58 4.21 -11.84
N ASP A 154 2.41 5.05 -11.23
CA ASP A 154 3.24 6.00 -11.97
C ASP A 154 4.32 5.25 -12.80
N ILE A 155 4.88 4.17 -12.25
CA ILE A 155 5.80 3.27 -12.98
C ILE A 155 5.09 2.58 -14.15
N LEU A 156 3.89 2.04 -13.93
CA LEU A 156 3.10 1.40 -15.00
C LEU A 156 2.81 2.39 -16.14
N LEU A 157 2.43 3.62 -15.82
CA LEU A 157 2.18 4.66 -16.83
C LEU A 157 3.46 5.02 -17.59
N TYR A 158 4.61 5.03 -16.94
CA TYR A 158 5.90 5.20 -17.61
C TYR A 158 6.20 4.06 -18.59
N ALA A 159 5.98 2.81 -18.19
CA ALA A 159 6.14 1.64 -19.05
C ALA A 159 5.19 1.69 -20.26
N MET A 160 3.92 2.00 -20.06
CA MET A 160 2.93 2.16 -21.14
C MET A 160 3.33 3.27 -22.13
N LYS A 161 3.88 4.39 -21.66
CA LYS A 161 4.42 5.44 -22.55
C LYS A 161 5.61 4.95 -23.37
N THR A 162 6.46 4.11 -22.80
CA THR A 162 7.58 3.50 -23.51
C THR A 162 7.07 2.57 -24.62
N LEU A 163 6.04 1.78 -24.31
CA LEU A 163 5.37 0.83 -25.20
C LEU A 163 4.29 1.46 -26.08
N ARG A 164 4.27 2.80 -26.24
CA ARG A 164 3.23 3.54 -26.98
C ARG A 164 3.04 3.13 -28.45
N ASN A 165 4.04 2.45 -29.03
CA ASN A 165 3.98 1.96 -30.41
C ASN A 165 3.44 0.52 -30.51
N CYS A 166 3.19 -0.13 -29.37
CA CYS A 166 2.55 -1.44 -29.31
C CYS A 166 1.02 -1.26 -29.19
N SER A 167 0.25 -2.24 -29.67
CA SER A 167 -1.21 -2.24 -29.52
C SER A 167 -1.60 -2.66 -28.10
N ILE A 168 -1.55 -1.72 -27.15
CA ILE A 168 -1.99 -1.95 -25.77
C ILE A 168 -3.53 -2.04 -25.78
N VAL A 169 -4.07 -3.24 -25.57
CA VAL A 169 -5.52 -3.50 -25.60
C VAL A 169 -6.18 -3.36 -24.24
N MET A 170 -5.43 -3.62 -23.16
CA MET A 170 -5.89 -3.42 -21.78
C MET A 170 -4.73 -3.39 -20.79
N HIS A 171 -5.00 -2.95 -19.56
CA HIS A 171 -4.10 -3.10 -18.41
C HIS A 171 -4.89 -3.64 -17.21
N ILE A 172 -4.28 -4.52 -16.41
CA ILE A 172 -4.91 -5.15 -15.24
C ILE A 172 -3.93 -5.06 -14.09
N HIS A 173 -4.27 -4.34 -13.02
CA HIS A 173 -3.37 -4.10 -11.89
C HIS A 173 -1.99 -3.58 -12.34
N ASP A 174 -0.96 -4.42 -12.31
CA ASP A 174 0.43 -4.20 -12.70
C ASP A 174 0.78 -4.76 -14.09
N GLU A 175 -0.18 -5.35 -14.81
CA GLU A 175 0.00 -5.97 -16.12
C GLU A 175 -0.47 -5.06 -17.27
N VAL A 176 0.26 -5.12 -18.39
CA VAL A 176 -0.11 -4.54 -19.68
C VAL A 176 -0.31 -5.67 -20.68
N VAL A 177 -1.45 -5.69 -21.37
CA VAL A 177 -1.75 -6.68 -22.42
C VAL A 177 -1.57 -6.02 -23.78
N ILE A 178 -0.74 -6.63 -24.62
CA ILE A 178 -0.41 -6.15 -25.95
C ILE A 178 -0.86 -7.19 -26.98
N GLU A 179 -1.58 -6.73 -27.99
CA GLU A 179 -1.80 -7.50 -29.22
C GLU A 179 -0.59 -7.28 -30.16
N ALA A 180 0.02 -8.37 -30.63
CA ALA A 180 1.22 -8.33 -31.44
C ALA A 180 1.12 -9.33 -32.60
N ASP A 181 1.63 -8.95 -33.77
CA ASP A 181 1.77 -9.88 -34.89
C ASP A 181 2.79 -10.99 -34.55
N PRO A 182 2.64 -12.22 -35.06
CA PRO A 182 3.55 -13.35 -34.77
C PRO A 182 5.06 -13.05 -34.86
N PRO A 183 5.58 -12.30 -35.85
CA PRO A 183 7.01 -11.97 -35.90
C PRO A 183 7.47 -10.94 -34.83
N HIS A 184 6.57 -10.14 -34.25
CA HIS A 184 6.91 -9.14 -33.22
C HIS A 184 7.09 -9.75 -31.82
N VAL A 185 6.64 -10.99 -31.61
CA VAL A 185 6.74 -11.69 -30.30
C VAL A 185 8.20 -11.91 -29.87
N LEU A 186 9.13 -12.06 -30.84
CA LEU A 186 10.55 -12.32 -30.55
C LEU A 186 11.36 -11.08 -30.13
N GLY A 187 10.85 -9.87 -30.37
CA GLY A 187 11.54 -8.61 -30.03
C GLY A 187 11.04 -7.92 -28.76
N CYS A 188 9.97 -8.44 -28.15
CA CYS A 188 9.22 -7.75 -27.09
C CYS A 188 9.30 -8.46 -25.71
N CYS A 189 10.08 -9.52 -25.59
CA CYS A 189 10.46 -10.06 -24.27
C CYS A 189 11.46 -9.10 -23.61
N LEU A 190 10.94 -8.25 -22.70
CA LEU A 190 11.73 -7.49 -21.74
C LEU A 190 12.57 -8.41 -20.85
#